data_AF-A0A9E3CGY0-F1
#
_entry.id   AF-A0A9E3CGY0-F1
#
_cell.length_a   1.000
_cell.length_b   1.000
_cell.length_c   1.000
_cell.angle_alpha   90.00
_cell.angle_beta   90.00
_cell.angle_gamma   90.00
#
_symmetry.space_group_name_H-M   'P 1'
#
loop_
_entity.id
_entity.type
_entity.pdbx_description
1 polymer ?
#
loop_
_entity_poly.entity_id
_entity_poly.type
_entity_poly.pdbx_seq_one_letter_code
_entity_poly.pdbx_strand_id
1 'polypeptide(L)'
;MLSLAPTVEDGATRVWMAGICLDALTEKQLIDQVVASTAVGVGGWIVTPNVNFMRRVCSDVDLQNLLSGATLRVADGMPLLWASRLARAPKLERIPGSELIYSLTTAAAKYDRSVYIIGGGEGAAEKAAVNLADFAPGLRVVGAEGPWMSADVTAEEIEPIIQRLEAAQPDIVYVGLGFPKQERFIAACRERLPSTWFLGCGQAVNFAAGEETRAPRWMQRIGMEWVHRLLSEPRRLFARYAGDLPFALAVLTVSMLSGSLLGRRWTPTDTRFPDVVVLPDVAAAREQREDWATSVQASRRPVSVPVGVSFSDAV
;
A
#
# COMPACT_ATOMS: atom_id res chain seq x y z
N MET A 1 -25.61 6.31 14.72
CA MET A 1 -24.34 5.85 15.30
C MET A 1 -23.31 5.88 14.17
N LEU A 2 -22.35 6.81 14.25
CA LEU A 2 -21.50 7.28 13.15
C LEU A 2 -20.59 6.16 12.58
N SER A 3 -20.52 6.09 11.26
CA SER A 3 -19.62 5.23 10.49
C SER A 3 -18.19 5.80 10.53
N LEU A 4 -17.28 5.09 11.20
CA LEU A 4 -15.85 5.37 11.23
C LEU A 4 -15.15 4.46 10.20
N ALA A 5 -15.25 4.82 8.91
CA ALA A 5 -14.12 4.54 8.03
C ALA A 5 -12.95 5.42 8.51
N PRO A 6 -11.69 4.97 8.46
CA PRO A 6 -10.56 5.84 8.75
C PRO A 6 -10.49 6.86 7.61
N THR A 7 -11.23 7.95 7.77
CA THR A 7 -10.91 9.19 7.11
C THR A 7 -9.56 9.54 7.68
N VAL A 8 -8.54 9.48 6.83
CA VAL A 8 -7.29 10.22 7.05
C VAL A 8 -7.71 11.55 7.64
N GLU A 9 -7.28 11.86 8.87
CA GLU A 9 -7.60 13.14 9.51
C GLU A 9 -7.45 14.25 8.47
N ASP A 10 -8.38 15.21 8.49
CA ASP A 10 -8.56 16.33 7.57
C ASP A 10 -7.35 17.32 7.54
N GLY A 11 -6.14 16.84 7.86
CA GLY A 11 -4.85 17.52 7.89
C GLY A 11 -3.71 16.82 7.14
N ALA A 12 -3.88 15.61 6.59
CA ALA A 12 -2.84 15.01 5.75
C ALA A 12 -2.79 15.72 4.39
N THR A 13 -1.68 16.39 4.10
CA THR A 13 -1.53 17.08 2.83
C THR A 13 -1.29 16.06 1.72
N ARG A 14 -2.06 16.13 0.63
CA ARG A 14 -1.90 15.20 -0.51
C ARG A 14 -1.19 15.90 -1.66
N VAL A 15 -0.58 15.15 -2.57
CA VAL A 15 0.06 15.67 -3.79
C VAL A 15 -0.42 14.84 -4.97
N TRP A 16 -1.22 15.46 -5.85
CA TRP A 16 -1.55 14.87 -7.14
C TRP A 16 -0.33 14.93 -8.04
N MET A 17 0.03 13.80 -8.66
CA MET A 17 1.13 13.69 -9.60
C MET A 17 0.78 12.61 -10.61
N ALA A 18 0.77 12.95 -11.90
CA ALA A 18 0.53 12.00 -12.99
C ALA A 18 -0.61 10.99 -12.68
N GLY A 19 -1.81 11.49 -12.41
CA GLY A 19 -3.00 10.66 -12.17
C GLY A 19 -3.05 9.91 -10.82
N ILE A 20 -2.04 10.02 -9.96
CA ILE A 20 -2.05 9.41 -8.62
C ILE A 20 -1.96 10.49 -7.55
N CYS A 21 -2.80 10.34 -6.52
CA CYS A 21 -2.77 11.15 -5.31
C CYS A 21 -1.81 10.51 -4.31
N LEU A 22 -0.71 11.18 -3.97
CA LEU A 22 0.27 10.72 -2.99
C LEU A 22 0.02 11.41 -1.64
N ASP A 23 0.10 10.67 -0.55
CA ASP A 23 -0.03 11.22 0.80
C ASP A 23 1.33 11.78 1.26
N ALA A 24 1.40 13.07 1.59
CA ALA A 24 2.59 13.73 2.13
C ALA A 24 2.68 13.48 3.64
N LEU A 25 3.00 12.24 3.98
CA LEU A 25 3.21 11.77 5.35
C LEU A 25 4.67 11.43 5.57
N THR A 26 5.11 11.57 6.82
CA THR A 26 6.36 10.96 7.29
C THR A 26 6.14 9.46 7.54
N GLU A 27 7.20 8.66 7.50
CA GLU A 27 7.10 7.23 7.80
C GLU A 27 6.54 6.99 9.21
N LYS A 28 6.92 7.84 10.17
CA LYS A 28 6.39 7.80 11.54
C LYS A 28 4.87 8.00 11.58
N GLN A 29 4.35 9.02 10.88
CA GLN A 29 2.91 9.28 10.86
C GLN A 29 2.13 8.13 10.24
N LEU A 30 2.66 7.53 9.17
CA LEU A 30 2.05 6.34 8.57
C LEU A 30 1.99 5.19 9.58
N ILE A 31 3.10 4.90 10.27
CA ILE A 31 3.15 3.81 11.26
C ILE A 31 2.18 4.07 12.41
N ASP A 32 2.17 5.30 12.95
CA ASP A 32 1.26 5.69 14.03
C ASP A 32 -0.20 5.49 13.60
N GLN A 33 -0.55 5.85 12.36
CA GLN A 33 -1.90 5.65 11.81
C GLN A 33 -2.25 4.15 11.69
N VAL A 34 -1.34 3.31 11.20
CA VAL A 34 -1.56 1.85 11.10
C VAL A 34 -1.79 1.25 12.48
N VAL A 35 -0.92 1.57 13.44
CA VAL A 35 -1.02 1.07 14.82
C VAL A 35 -2.32 1.52 15.47
N ALA A 36 -2.67 2.80 15.37
CA ALA A 36 -3.91 3.32 15.93
C ALA A 36 -5.15 2.64 15.30
N SER A 37 -5.13 2.43 13.98
CA SER A 37 -6.25 1.80 13.26
C SER A 37 -6.41 0.32 13.63
N THR A 38 -5.30 -0.43 13.72
CA THR A 38 -5.34 -1.84 14.15
C THR A 38 -5.89 -1.99 15.58
N ALA A 39 -5.60 -1.05 16.47
CA ALA A 39 -6.10 -1.07 17.85
C ALA A 39 -7.62 -0.93 17.96
N VAL A 40 -8.29 -0.39 16.94
CA VAL A 40 -9.75 -0.27 16.87
C VAL A 40 -10.38 -1.20 15.83
N GLY A 41 -9.62 -2.19 15.34
CA GLY A 41 -10.10 -3.17 14.38
C GLY A 41 -10.36 -2.59 12.99
N VAL A 42 -9.60 -1.57 12.59
CA VAL A 42 -9.72 -0.90 11.29
C VAL A 42 -8.48 -1.18 10.46
N GLY A 43 -8.70 -1.89 9.35
CA GLY A 43 -7.69 -2.25 8.37
C GLY A 43 -7.48 -1.19 7.30
N GLY A 44 -6.58 -1.48 6.37
CA GLY A 44 -6.20 -0.53 5.34
C GLY A 44 -5.26 -1.12 4.31
N TRP A 45 -4.89 -0.30 3.34
CA TRP A 45 -3.97 -0.69 2.27
C TRP A 45 -2.96 0.40 2.00
N ILE A 46 -1.69 0.03 2.08
CA ILE A 46 -0.55 0.86 1.73
C ILE A 46 -0.01 0.41 0.37
N VAL A 47 0.10 1.36 -0.55
CA VAL A 47 0.87 1.21 -1.78
C VAL A 47 2.04 2.18 -1.76
N THR A 48 3.13 1.77 -2.40
CA THR A 48 4.37 2.57 -2.48
C THR A 48 4.71 2.89 -3.95
N PRO A 49 4.03 3.87 -4.59
CA PRO A 49 4.25 4.15 -6.01
C PRO A 49 5.67 4.63 -6.30
N ASN A 50 6.33 3.99 -7.26
CA ASN A 50 7.54 4.47 -7.90
C ASN A 50 7.27 4.86 -9.36
N VAL A 51 8.25 5.40 -10.09
CA VAL A 51 8.09 5.85 -11.49
C VAL A 51 7.44 4.79 -12.39
N ASN A 52 7.86 3.52 -12.27
CA ASN A 52 7.30 2.45 -13.09
C ASN A 52 5.83 2.19 -12.76
N PHE A 53 5.52 2.13 -11.46
CA PHE A 53 4.17 2.00 -10.96
C PHE A 53 3.30 3.14 -11.50
N MET A 54 3.75 4.38 -11.34
CA MET A 54 3.06 5.58 -11.82
C MET A 54 2.78 5.50 -13.32
N ARG A 55 3.78 5.17 -14.13
CA ARG A 55 3.67 5.06 -15.58
C ARG A 55 2.61 4.04 -15.99
N ARG A 56 2.61 2.85 -15.38
CA ARG A 56 1.67 1.78 -15.69
C ARG A 56 0.24 2.16 -15.33
N VAL A 57 0.05 2.80 -14.18
CA VAL A 57 -1.26 3.28 -13.73
C VAL A 57 -1.77 4.42 -14.61
N CYS A 58 -0.92 5.35 -15.03
CA CYS A 58 -1.30 6.44 -15.94
C CYS A 58 -1.90 5.93 -17.27
N SER A 59 -1.45 4.76 -17.72
CA SER A 59 -1.88 4.15 -18.99
C SER A 59 -3.03 3.14 -18.86
N ASP A 60 -3.55 2.91 -17.65
CA ASP A 60 -4.48 1.80 -17.37
C ASP A 60 -5.57 2.25 -16.38
N VAL A 61 -6.79 2.44 -16.91
CA VAL A 61 -7.96 2.91 -16.15
C VAL A 61 -8.39 1.89 -15.08
N ASP A 62 -8.22 0.60 -15.33
CA ASP A 62 -8.60 -0.44 -14.37
C ASP A 62 -7.65 -0.41 -13.17
N LEU A 63 -6.36 -0.18 -13.40
CA LEU A 63 -5.39 0.03 -12.32
C LEU A 63 -5.64 1.32 -11.54
N GLN A 64 -6.09 2.40 -12.20
CA GLN A 64 -6.49 3.63 -11.50
C GLN A 64 -7.69 3.38 -10.59
N ASN A 65 -8.73 2.71 -11.10
CA ASN A 65 -9.92 2.35 -10.34
C ASN A 65 -9.58 1.44 -9.17
N LEU A 66 -8.74 0.42 -9.38
CA LEU A 66 -8.24 -0.46 -8.33
C LEU A 66 -7.55 0.34 -7.21
N LEU A 67 -6.66 1.27 -7.56
CA LEU A 67 -5.89 2.05 -6.60
C LEU A 67 -6.68 3.16 -5.91
N SER A 68 -7.87 3.51 -6.42
CA SER A 68 -8.79 4.39 -5.70
C SER A 68 -9.21 3.82 -4.34
N GLY A 69 -9.13 2.49 -4.19
CA GLY A 69 -9.37 1.79 -2.93
C GLY A 69 -8.21 1.87 -1.94
N ALA A 70 -7.00 2.29 -2.33
CA ALA A 70 -5.85 2.33 -1.43
C ALA A 70 -6.02 3.38 -0.33
N THR A 71 -5.77 2.98 0.92
CA THR A 71 -5.89 3.87 2.09
C THR A 71 -4.76 4.88 2.13
N LEU A 72 -3.53 4.43 1.86
CA LEU A 72 -2.31 5.26 1.89
C LEU A 72 -1.46 5.00 0.64
N ARG A 73 -1.00 6.09 0.02
CA ARG A 73 -0.18 6.11 -1.20
C ARG A 73 1.09 6.91 -0.93
N VAL A 74 2.17 6.23 -0.55
CA VAL A 74 3.43 6.90 -0.15
C VAL A 74 4.53 6.76 -1.19
N ALA A 75 5.32 7.82 -1.39
CA ALA A 75 6.27 7.87 -2.49
C ALA A 75 7.45 6.90 -2.32
N ASP A 76 7.65 6.04 -3.31
CA ASP A 76 8.84 5.18 -3.44
C ASP A 76 9.77 5.73 -4.52
N GLY A 77 10.77 6.50 -4.09
CA GLY A 77 11.90 6.90 -4.93
C GLY A 77 12.07 8.40 -5.16
N MET A 78 13.31 8.79 -5.41
CA MET A 78 13.72 10.20 -5.52
C MET A 78 13.03 11.01 -6.64
N PRO A 79 12.72 10.46 -7.83
CA PRO A 79 12.08 11.25 -8.88
C PRO A 79 10.75 11.88 -8.46
N LEU A 80 9.96 11.18 -7.62
CA LEU A 80 8.68 11.70 -7.11
C LEU A 80 8.92 12.86 -6.12
N LEU A 81 9.94 12.74 -5.26
CA LEU A 81 10.32 13.81 -4.33
C LEU A 81 10.82 15.05 -5.09
N TRP A 82 11.63 14.85 -6.14
CA TRP A 82 12.09 15.95 -7.00
C TRP A 82 10.93 16.62 -7.72
N ALA A 83 10.00 15.85 -8.29
CA ALA A 83 8.81 16.37 -8.93
C ALA A 83 7.95 17.21 -7.96
N SER A 84 7.69 16.72 -6.75
CA SER A 84 6.98 17.49 -5.71
C SER A 84 7.68 18.81 -5.40
N ARG A 85 9.01 18.79 -5.23
CA ARG A 85 9.81 19.99 -4.96
C ARG A 85 9.76 21.00 -6.12
N LEU A 86 9.92 20.53 -7.36
CA LEU A 86 9.86 21.36 -8.56
C LEU A 86 8.48 22.00 -8.74
N ALA A 87 7.42 21.26 -8.44
CA ALA A 87 6.04 21.75 -8.45
C ALA A 87 5.70 22.71 -7.30
N ARG A 88 6.63 22.93 -6.35
CA ARG A 88 6.37 23.67 -5.09
C ARG A 88 5.18 23.09 -4.31
N ALA A 89 5.00 21.77 -4.42
CA ALA A 89 4.01 21.01 -3.70
C ALA A 89 4.52 20.67 -2.29
N PRO A 90 3.63 20.19 -1.39
CA PRO A 90 4.01 19.62 -0.10
C PRO A 90 5.16 18.63 -0.22
N LYS A 91 6.10 18.71 0.72
CA LYS A 91 7.28 17.85 0.73
C LYS A 91 6.86 16.40 0.96
N LEU A 92 7.20 15.55 0.00
CA LEU A 92 7.07 14.10 0.16
C LEU A 92 8.29 13.53 0.90
N GLU A 93 8.06 12.52 1.73
CA GLU A 93 9.10 11.66 2.30
C GLU A 93 9.27 10.41 1.44
N ARG A 94 10.49 9.88 1.33
CA ARG A 94 10.75 8.64 0.60
C ARG A 94 10.45 7.47 1.53
N ILE A 95 9.38 6.74 1.27
CA ILE A 95 8.94 5.60 2.09
C ILE A 95 8.86 4.36 1.18
N PRO A 96 10.00 3.71 0.89
CA PRO A 96 10.02 2.54 0.02
C PRO A 96 9.49 1.31 0.78
N GLY A 97 8.74 0.44 0.11
CA GLY A 97 8.23 -0.80 0.72
C GLY A 97 9.32 -1.70 1.31
N SER A 98 10.55 -1.63 0.77
CA SER A 98 11.72 -2.37 1.25
C SER A 98 12.32 -1.86 2.57
N GLU A 99 11.96 -0.67 3.02
CA GLU A 99 12.28 -0.15 4.37
C GLU A 99 11.06 -0.26 5.27
N LEU A 100 9.89 0.06 4.73
CA LEU A 100 8.62 0.08 5.46
C LEU A 100 8.27 -1.29 6.06
N ILE A 101 8.64 -2.40 5.41
CA ILE A 101 8.46 -3.74 5.97
C ILE A 101 9.16 -3.91 7.33
N TYR A 102 10.34 -3.31 7.53
CA TYR A 102 11.09 -3.42 8.79
C TYR A 102 10.52 -2.50 9.86
N SER A 103 10.19 -1.26 9.51
CA SER A 103 9.67 -0.30 10.47
C SER A 103 8.26 -0.66 10.97
N LEU A 104 7.39 -1.15 10.07
CA LEU A 104 6.10 -1.74 10.47
C LEU A 104 6.29 -3.00 11.32
N THR A 105 7.28 -3.83 11.02
CA THR A 105 7.59 -5.02 11.84
C THR A 105 8.02 -4.64 13.25
N THR A 106 8.91 -3.66 13.39
CA THR A 106 9.30 -3.13 14.71
C THR A 106 8.10 -2.57 15.48
N ALA A 107 7.21 -1.84 14.80
CA ALA A 107 6.00 -1.34 15.42
C ALA A 107 5.04 -2.48 15.81
N ALA A 108 4.88 -3.49 14.95
CA ALA A 108 4.03 -4.64 15.21
C ALA A 108 4.47 -5.40 16.45
N ALA A 109 5.78 -5.70 16.58
CA ALA A 109 6.34 -6.31 17.78
C ALA A 109 6.10 -5.46 19.04
N LYS A 110 6.30 -4.14 18.94
CA LYS A 110 6.11 -3.21 20.08
C LYS A 110 4.67 -3.15 20.57
N TYR A 111 3.69 -3.21 19.67
CA TYR A 111 2.27 -3.02 19.98
C TYR A 111 1.46 -4.33 19.96
N ASP A 112 2.14 -5.48 20.02
CA ASP A 112 1.54 -6.82 19.99
C ASP A 112 0.56 -6.98 18.82
N ARG A 113 1.04 -6.68 17.61
CA ARG A 113 0.34 -6.90 16.35
C ARG A 113 0.98 -8.05 15.60
N SER A 114 0.11 -8.88 15.05
CA SER A 114 0.46 -10.05 14.28
C SER A 114 0.76 -9.71 12.82
N VAL A 115 1.73 -10.43 12.25
CA VAL A 115 2.14 -10.29 10.86
C VAL A 115 1.92 -11.60 10.12
N TYR A 116 1.45 -11.50 8.88
CA TYR A 116 1.42 -12.59 7.91
C TYR A 116 2.20 -12.19 6.65
N ILE A 117 2.92 -13.13 6.04
CA ILE A 117 3.79 -12.85 4.88
C ILE A 117 3.35 -13.70 3.68
N ILE A 118 3.14 -13.05 2.53
CA ILE A 118 2.73 -13.71 1.29
C ILE A 118 3.68 -13.35 0.15
N GLY A 119 4.15 -14.36 -0.59
CA GLY A 119 4.88 -14.18 -1.84
C GLY A 119 6.41 -14.28 -1.68
N GLY A 120 7.14 -13.63 -2.59
CA GLY A 120 8.57 -13.88 -2.78
C GLY A 120 8.87 -15.15 -3.57
N GLY A 121 10.14 -15.52 -3.68
CA GLY A 121 10.59 -16.79 -4.27
C GLY A 121 10.25 -18.02 -3.42
N GLU A 122 10.65 -19.20 -3.89
CA GLU A 122 10.45 -20.47 -3.17
C GLU A 122 11.12 -20.43 -1.77
N GLY A 123 10.30 -20.55 -0.72
CA GLY A 123 10.75 -20.48 0.67
C GLY A 123 11.10 -19.07 1.16
N ALA A 124 10.86 -18.02 0.36
CA ALA A 124 11.24 -16.66 0.73
C ALA A 124 10.36 -16.09 1.85
N ALA A 125 9.05 -16.37 1.83
CA ALA A 125 8.14 -15.88 2.87
C ALA A 125 8.50 -16.46 4.25
N GLU A 126 8.81 -17.75 4.32
CA GLU A 126 9.17 -18.48 5.53
C GLU A 126 10.52 -18.00 6.08
N LYS A 127 11.52 -17.79 5.21
CA LYS A 127 12.80 -17.18 5.61
C LYS A 127 12.61 -15.73 6.08
N ALA A 128 11.79 -14.96 5.39
CA ALA A 128 11.47 -13.59 5.78
C ALA A 128 10.80 -13.56 7.17
N ALA A 129 9.92 -14.51 7.48
CA ALA A 129 9.30 -14.64 8.80
C ALA A 129 10.34 -14.84 9.90
N VAL A 130 11.27 -15.78 9.70
CA VAL A 130 12.37 -16.04 10.65
C VAL A 130 13.22 -14.78 10.83
N ASN A 131 13.71 -14.20 9.73
CA ASN A 131 14.60 -13.04 9.79
C ASN A 131 13.93 -11.80 10.40
N LEU A 132 12.63 -11.59 10.15
CA LEU A 132 11.88 -10.47 10.73
C LEU A 132 11.60 -10.69 12.22
N ALA A 133 11.36 -11.93 12.65
CA ALA A 133 11.22 -12.26 14.07
C ALA A 133 12.54 -12.08 14.83
N ASP A 134 13.67 -12.45 14.22
CA ASP A 134 15.01 -12.21 14.77
C ASP A 134 15.34 -10.71 14.83
N PHE A 135 14.94 -9.96 13.79
CA PHE A 135 15.14 -8.51 13.70
C PHE A 135 14.33 -7.73 14.75
N ALA A 136 13.10 -8.17 15.04
CA ALA A 136 12.21 -7.53 16.00
C ALA A 136 11.72 -8.54 17.06
N PRO A 137 12.49 -8.74 18.15
CA PRO A 137 12.10 -9.63 19.23
C PRO A 137 10.70 -9.31 19.77
N GLY A 138 9.85 -10.34 19.88
CA GLY A 138 8.45 -10.20 20.29
C GLY A 138 7.45 -10.10 19.12
N LEU A 139 7.92 -10.07 17.87
CA LEU A 139 7.04 -10.15 16.70
C LEU A 139 6.26 -11.47 16.69
N ARG A 140 4.93 -11.40 16.53
CA ARG A 140 4.10 -12.58 16.29
C ARG A 140 3.87 -12.76 14.80
N VAL A 141 4.58 -13.70 14.18
CA VAL A 141 4.27 -14.13 12.82
C VAL A 141 3.22 -15.24 12.88
N VAL A 142 2.04 -15.01 12.31
CA VAL A 142 0.89 -15.94 12.35
C VAL A 142 0.73 -16.76 11.07
N GLY A 143 1.58 -16.51 10.08
CA GLY A 143 1.72 -17.34 8.90
C GLY A 143 2.67 -16.71 7.89
N ALA A 144 3.24 -17.56 7.04
CA ALA A 144 4.13 -17.15 5.98
C ALA A 144 4.06 -18.19 4.88
N GLU A 145 3.87 -17.73 3.63
CA GLU A 145 3.70 -18.65 2.53
C GLU A 145 4.07 -18.02 1.16
N GLY A 146 4.76 -18.75 0.29
CA GLY A 146 5.04 -18.35 -1.10
C GLY A 146 5.90 -19.34 -1.90
N PRO A 147 6.02 -19.19 -3.24
CA PRO A 147 5.21 -18.36 -4.14
C PRO A 147 3.87 -19.04 -4.47
N TRP A 148 2.81 -18.23 -4.67
CA TRP A 148 1.46 -18.76 -4.90
C TRP A 148 0.89 -18.55 -6.29
N MET A 149 1.35 -17.53 -7.03
CA MET A 149 0.58 -17.06 -8.19
C MET A 149 1.23 -17.36 -9.53
N SER A 150 0.40 -17.93 -10.41
CA SER A 150 0.65 -18.01 -11.84
C SER A 150 0.66 -16.61 -12.47
N ALA A 151 0.78 -16.52 -13.80
CA ALA A 151 0.86 -15.23 -14.50
C ALA A 151 -0.36 -14.33 -14.23
N ASP A 152 -1.54 -14.93 -14.10
CA ASP A 152 -2.82 -14.25 -13.90
C ASP A 152 -3.43 -14.63 -12.54
N VAL A 153 -3.86 -13.63 -11.76
CA VAL A 153 -4.51 -13.87 -10.46
C VAL A 153 -5.94 -14.33 -10.70
N THR A 154 -6.27 -15.58 -10.38
CA THR A 154 -7.64 -16.11 -10.51
C THR A 154 -8.33 -16.22 -9.17
N ALA A 155 -9.68 -16.18 -9.17
CA ALA A 155 -10.48 -16.36 -7.96
C ALA A 155 -10.20 -17.73 -7.28
N GLU A 156 -9.97 -18.77 -8.09
CA GLU A 156 -9.69 -20.13 -7.62
C GLU A 156 -8.34 -20.24 -6.90
N GLU A 157 -7.33 -19.51 -7.36
CA GLU A 157 -6.01 -19.47 -6.72
C GLU A 157 -6.01 -18.67 -5.41
N ILE A 158 -6.78 -17.58 -5.34
CA ILE A 158 -6.78 -16.69 -4.16
C ILE A 158 -7.68 -17.18 -3.02
N GLU A 159 -8.76 -17.89 -3.33
CA GLU A 159 -9.77 -18.27 -2.33
C GLU A 159 -9.17 -19.09 -1.16
N PRO A 160 -8.34 -20.12 -1.39
CA PRO A 160 -7.72 -20.87 -0.30
C PRO A 160 -6.79 -20.01 0.57
N ILE A 161 -6.15 -18.99 -0.02
CA ILE A 161 -5.26 -18.07 0.70
C ILE A 161 -6.08 -17.15 1.58
N ILE A 162 -7.20 -16.60 1.06
CA ILE A 162 -8.10 -15.77 1.85
C ILE A 162 -8.66 -16.55 3.04
N GLN A 163 -9.04 -17.81 2.86
CA GLN A 163 -9.52 -18.66 3.96
C GLN A 163 -8.46 -18.86 5.06
N ARG A 164 -7.19 -19.02 4.69
CA ARG A 164 -6.08 -19.09 5.66
C ARG A 164 -5.87 -17.77 6.39
N LEU A 165 -5.94 -16.65 5.67
CA LEU A 165 -5.87 -15.32 6.28
C LEU A 165 -7.04 -15.07 7.23
N GLU A 166 -8.26 -15.47 6.88
CA GLU A 166 -9.44 -15.39 7.75
C GLU A 166 -9.31 -16.27 8.99
N ALA A 167 -8.69 -17.45 8.87
CA ALA A 167 -8.42 -18.31 10.02
C ALA A 167 -7.33 -17.71 10.94
N ALA A 168 -6.30 -17.10 10.35
CA ALA A 168 -5.19 -16.51 11.09
C ALA A 168 -5.50 -15.15 11.72
N GLN A 169 -6.46 -14.39 11.16
CA GLN A 169 -6.82 -13.02 11.57
C GLN A 169 -5.60 -12.10 11.79
N PRO A 170 -4.71 -11.93 10.80
CA PRO A 170 -3.53 -11.09 10.98
C PRO A 170 -3.89 -9.61 11.07
N ASP A 171 -3.16 -8.87 11.89
CA ASP A 171 -3.26 -7.41 11.95
C ASP A 171 -2.63 -6.77 10.71
N ILE A 172 -1.52 -7.33 10.23
CA ILE A 172 -0.75 -6.82 9.09
C ILE A 172 -0.37 -7.98 8.15
N VAL A 173 -0.53 -7.77 6.84
CA VAL A 173 -0.13 -8.70 5.78
C VAL A 173 0.86 -8.02 4.84
N TYR A 174 2.05 -8.60 4.70
CA TYR A 174 3.04 -8.19 3.71
C TYR A 174 2.86 -9.00 2.43
N VAL A 175 2.68 -8.32 1.30
CA VAL A 175 2.41 -8.96 0.01
C VAL A 175 3.54 -8.66 -0.99
N GLY A 176 4.30 -9.70 -1.32
CA GLY A 176 5.43 -9.69 -2.25
C GLY A 176 5.17 -10.42 -3.56
N LEU A 177 4.04 -10.13 -4.23
CA LEU A 177 3.65 -10.81 -5.49
C LEU A 177 4.00 -10.00 -6.75
N GLY A 178 4.45 -8.75 -6.56
CA GLY A 178 4.81 -7.85 -7.64
C GLY A 178 3.62 -7.12 -8.26
N PHE A 179 3.89 -5.93 -8.81
CA PHE A 179 2.87 -5.09 -9.42
C PHE A 179 2.48 -5.61 -10.83
N PRO A 180 1.19 -5.79 -11.16
CA PRO A 180 -0.01 -5.35 -10.44
C PRO A 180 -0.73 -6.50 -9.69
N LYS A 181 -0.12 -7.69 -9.61
CA LYS A 181 -0.75 -8.89 -9.06
C LYS A 181 -1.07 -8.71 -7.58
N GLN A 182 -0.13 -8.15 -6.82
CA GLN A 182 -0.33 -7.89 -5.40
C GLN A 182 -1.48 -6.90 -5.15
N GLU A 183 -1.67 -5.89 -6.00
CA GLU A 183 -2.76 -4.91 -5.85
C GLU A 183 -4.12 -5.58 -6.04
N ARG A 184 -4.24 -6.45 -7.06
CA ARG A 184 -5.46 -7.21 -7.33
C ARG A 184 -5.77 -8.20 -6.21
N PHE A 185 -4.75 -8.92 -5.74
CA PHE A 185 -4.86 -9.83 -4.60
C PHE A 185 -5.32 -9.10 -3.32
N ILE A 186 -4.68 -7.97 -3.00
CA ILE A 186 -5.03 -7.19 -1.82
C ILE A 186 -6.46 -6.67 -1.90
N ALA A 187 -6.90 -6.18 -3.07
CA ALA A 187 -8.27 -5.71 -3.25
C ALA A 187 -9.29 -6.82 -2.94
N ALA A 188 -9.05 -8.05 -3.43
CA ALA A 188 -9.91 -9.19 -3.13
C ALA A 188 -9.89 -9.60 -1.65
N CYS A 189 -8.75 -9.49 -0.96
CA CYS A 189 -8.65 -9.82 0.46
C CYS A 189 -9.38 -8.82 1.36
N ARG A 190 -9.33 -7.53 1.02
CA ARG A 190 -9.80 -6.45 1.90
C ARG A 190 -11.29 -6.42 2.15
N GLU A 191 -12.08 -6.89 1.19
CA GLU A 191 -13.52 -7.01 1.38
C GLU A 191 -13.86 -8.01 2.50
N ARG A 192 -13.00 -9.02 2.69
CA ARG A 192 -13.18 -10.11 3.65
C ARG A 192 -12.40 -9.91 4.96
N LEU A 193 -11.34 -9.10 4.91
CA LEU A 193 -10.46 -8.79 6.05
C LEU A 193 -10.45 -7.29 6.33
N PRO A 194 -11.59 -6.69 6.74
CA PRO A 194 -11.72 -5.25 6.91
C PRO A 194 -10.87 -4.68 8.06
N SER A 195 -10.42 -5.52 8.98
CA SER A 195 -9.60 -5.16 10.14
C SER A 195 -8.09 -5.25 9.88
N THR A 196 -7.69 -5.82 8.73
CA THR A 196 -6.29 -6.13 8.41
C THR A 196 -5.66 -5.03 7.57
N TRP A 197 -4.40 -4.68 7.87
CA TRP A 197 -3.58 -3.82 7.03
C TRP A 197 -2.77 -4.61 6.02
N PHE A 198 -2.81 -4.19 4.76
CA PHE A 198 -2.05 -4.79 3.68
C PHE A 198 -0.97 -3.82 3.20
N LEU A 199 0.26 -4.33 3.05
CA LEU A 199 1.36 -3.61 2.40
C LEU A 199 1.78 -4.37 1.15
N GLY A 200 1.56 -3.74 -0.02
CA GLY A 200 2.16 -4.20 -1.27
C GLY A 200 3.63 -3.81 -1.32
N CYS A 201 4.54 -4.79 -1.20
CA CYS A 201 5.98 -4.54 -1.04
C CYS A 201 6.88 -5.27 -2.04
N GLY A 202 6.33 -6.06 -2.97
CA GLY A 202 7.07 -6.70 -4.06
C GLY A 202 8.32 -7.44 -3.58
N GLN A 203 9.50 -7.08 -4.12
CA GLN A 203 10.80 -7.69 -3.77
C GLN A 203 11.22 -7.50 -2.31
N ALA A 204 10.53 -6.66 -1.52
CA ALA A 204 10.86 -6.48 -0.11
C ALA A 204 10.84 -7.79 0.68
N VAL A 205 9.97 -8.73 0.31
CA VAL A 205 9.94 -10.08 0.92
C VAL A 205 11.25 -10.83 0.65
N ASN A 206 11.75 -10.83 -0.59
CA ASN A 206 13.04 -11.46 -0.92
C ASN A 206 14.23 -10.77 -0.21
N PHE A 207 14.19 -9.45 -0.06
CA PHE A 207 15.20 -8.73 0.72
C PHE A 207 15.14 -9.11 2.20
N ALA A 208 13.94 -9.26 2.77
CA ALA A 208 13.76 -9.72 4.14
C ALA A 208 14.18 -11.19 4.34
N ALA A 209 14.01 -12.03 3.32
CA ALA A 209 14.50 -13.40 3.29
C ALA A 209 16.04 -13.50 3.22
N GLY A 210 16.75 -12.41 2.91
CA GLY A 210 18.20 -12.38 2.72
C GLY A 210 18.65 -12.95 1.37
N GLU A 211 17.74 -13.19 0.44
CA GLU A 211 18.03 -13.79 -0.87
C GLU A 211 18.58 -12.78 -1.87
N GLU A 212 18.27 -11.49 -1.67
CA GLU A 212 18.77 -10.39 -2.50
C GLU A 212 19.47 -9.32 -1.65
N THR A 213 20.59 -8.80 -2.14
CA THR A 213 21.33 -7.73 -1.45
C THR A 213 20.85 -6.36 -1.93
N ARG A 214 20.45 -5.49 -0.99
CA ARG A 214 20.09 -4.09 -1.30
C ARG A 214 21.32 -3.29 -1.73
N ALA A 215 21.09 -2.24 -2.54
CA ALA A 215 22.14 -1.28 -2.88
C ALA A 215 22.72 -0.62 -1.61
N PRO A 216 24.00 -0.24 -1.58
CA PRO A 216 24.59 0.48 -0.44
C PRO A 216 23.79 1.73 -0.03
N ARG A 217 23.73 2.03 1.29
CA ARG A 217 22.93 3.15 1.84
C ARG A 217 23.24 4.50 1.19
N TRP A 218 24.49 4.77 0.83
CA TRP A 218 24.87 6.02 0.17
C TRP A 218 24.22 6.14 -1.22
N MET A 219 24.14 5.04 -1.99
CA MET A 219 23.48 5.00 -3.31
C MET A 219 21.97 5.20 -3.17
N GLN A 220 21.35 4.62 -2.14
CA GLN A 220 19.93 4.81 -1.86
C GLN A 220 19.60 6.28 -1.58
N ARG A 221 20.40 6.95 -0.73
CA ARG A 221 20.21 8.36 -0.34
C ARG A 221 20.34 9.33 -1.51
N ILE A 222 21.28 9.09 -2.42
CA ILE A 222 21.47 9.92 -3.61
C ILE A 222 20.54 9.51 -4.78
N GLY A 223 19.70 8.49 -4.59
CA GLY A 223 18.77 8.02 -5.61
C GLY A 223 19.41 7.21 -6.74
N MET A 224 20.61 6.65 -6.55
CA MET A 224 21.31 5.79 -7.52
C MET A 224 21.03 4.29 -7.32
N GLU A 225 20.05 3.92 -6.48
CA GLU A 225 19.63 2.53 -6.29
C GLU A 225 19.25 1.85 -7.62
N TRP A 226 18.69 2.61 -8.57
CA TRP A 226 18.36 2.11 -9.90
C TRP A 226 19.59 1.65 -10.70
N VAL A 227 20.75 2.29 -10.52
CA VAL A 227 22.02 1.93 -11.18
C VAL A 227 22.52 0.59 -10.65
N HIS A 228 22.52 0.42 -9.33
CA HIS A 228 22.90 -0.86 -8.71
C HIS A 228 22.02 -2.00 -9.24
N ARG A 229 20.69 -1.81 -9.24
CA ARG A 229 19.76 -2.81 -9.76
C ARG A 229 20.01 -3.09 -11.25
N LEU A 230 20.20 -2.06 -12.08
CA LEU A 230 20.48 -2.22 -13.50
C LEU A 230 21.72 -3.08 -13.75
N LEU A 231 22.76 -2.91 -12.93
CA LEU A 231 23.98 -3.72 -13.02
C LEU A 231 23.75 -5.17 -12.56
N SER A 232 22.88 -5.40 -11.57
CA SER A 232 22.52 -6.74 -11.12
C SER A 232 21.63 -7.51 -12.10
N GLU A 233 20.72 -6.82 -12.81
CA GLU A 233 19.76 -7.46 -13.73
C GLU A 233 19.57 -6.67 -15.04
N PRO A 234 20.62 -6.53 -15.87
CA PRO A 234 20.63 -5.60 -16.99
C PRO A 234 19.56 -5.90 -18.03
N ARG A 235 19.35 -7.17 -18.38
CA ARG A 235 18.36 -7.58 -19.39
C ARG A 235 16.92 -7.28 -18.97
N ARG A 236 16.58 -7.52 -17.69
CA ARG A 236 15.23 -7.31 -17.14
C ARG A 236 14.91 -5.82 -16.99
N LEU A 237 15.89 -5.05 -16.52
CA LEU A 237 15.66 -3.66 -16.14
C LEU A 237 15.90 -2.67 -17.28
N PHE A 238 16.66 -3.02 -18.31
CA PHE A 238 16.88 -2.12 -19.45
C PHE A 238 15.57 -1.76 -20.17
N ALA A 239 14.73 -2.75 -20.50
CA ALA A 239 13.43 -2.53 -21.14
C ALA A 239 12.49 -1.68 -20.26
N ARG A 240 12.56 -1.88 -18.94
CA ARG A 240 11.84 -1.07 -17.95
C ARG A 240 12.30 0.39 -17.98
N TYR A 241 13.60 0.63 -17.85
CA TYR A 241 14.14 2.00 -17.82
C TYR A 241 13.98 2.74 -19.14
N ALA A 242 14.02 2.05 -20.28
CA ALA A 242 13.85 2.67 -21.59
C ALA A 242 12.54 3.48 -21.71
N GLY A 243 11.47 3.05 -21.05
CA GLY A 243 10.24 3.84 -21.00
C GLY A 243 9.97 4.56 -19.67
N ASP A 244 10.55 4.12 -18.55
CA ASP A 244 10.41 4.85 -17.27
C ASP A 244 11.17 6.19 -17.30
N LEU A 245 12.31 6.27 -18.01
CA LEU A 245 13.11 7.49 -18.12
C LEU A 245 12.36 8.63 -18.85
N PRO A 246 11.81 8.44 -20.07
CA PRO A 246 11.00 9.48 -20.72
C PRO A 246 9.81 9.92 -19.87
N PHE A 247 9.13 8.98 -19.21
CA PHE A 247 8.01 9.29 -18.33
C PHE A 247 8.45 10.13 -17.12
N ALA A 248 9.52 9.75 -16.43
CA ALA A 248 10.07 10.52 -15.33
C ALA A 248 10.47 11.94 -15.75
N LEU A 249 11.12 12.08 -16.91
CA LEU A 249 11.51 13.39 -17.45
C LEU A 249 10.28 14.24 -17.79
N ALA A 250 9.22 13.66 -18.35
CA ALA A 250 7.97 14.36 -18.61
C ALA A 250 7.33 14.86 -17.30
N VAL A 251 7.24 14.00 -16.27
CA VAL A 251 6.72 14.38 -14.95
C VAL A 251 7.54 15.51 -14.32
N LEU A 252 8.87 15.43 -14.38
CA LEU A 252 9.76 16.48 -13.86
C LEU A 252 9.62 17.79 -14.63
N THR A 253 9.50 17.73 -15.95
CA THR A 253 9.33 18.92 -16.81
C THR A 253 8.01 19.61 -16.52
N VAL A 254 6.90 18.86 -16.48
CA VAL A 254 5.57 19.41 -16.14
C VAL A 254 5.57 19.99 -14.73
N SER A 255 6.22 19.32 -13.78
CA SER A 255 6.36 19.81 -12.40
C SER A 255 7.13 21.13 -12.34
N MET A 256 8.24 21.23 -13.07
CA MET A 256 9.06 22.44 -13.16
C MET A 256 8.30 23.60 -13.81
N LEU A 257 7.62 23.37 -14.93
CA LEU A 257 6.80 24.37 -15.61
C LEU A 257 5.67 24.87 -14.70
N SER A 258 4.99 23.94 -14.01
CA SER A 258 3.93 24.26 -13.05
C SER A 258 4.41 25.12 -11.87
N GLY A 259 5.64 24.89 -11.39
CA GLY A 259 6.23 25.64 -10.29
C GLY A 259 6.83 27.00 -10.69
N SER A 260 7.21 27.18 -11.96
CA SER A 260 7.94 28.36 -12.47
C SER A 260 7.07 29.35 -13.25
N LEU A 261 6.12 28.87 -14.08
CA LEU A 261 5.39 29.72 -15.03
C LEU A 261 4.13 30.37 -14.44
N LEU A 262 3.56 29.86 -13.34
CA LEU A 262 2.23 30.28 -12.88
C LEU A 262 2.20 31.08 -11.57
N GLY A 263 3.32 31.23 -10.85
CA GLY A 263 3.41 32.02 -9.61
C GLY A 263 2.48 31.62 -8.45
N ARG A 264 1.53 30.70 -8.68
CA ARG A 264 0.50 30.26 -7.75
C ARG A 264 1.03 29.15 -6.85
N ARG A 265 0.80 29.29 -5.54
CA ARG A 265 0.98 28.23 -4.55
C ARG A 265 0.11 27.03 -4.93
N TRP A 266 0.63 25.83 -4.72
CA TRP A 266 -0.12 24.58 -4.79
C TRP A 266 -1.37 24.64 -3.89
N THR A 267 -2.50 24.14 -4.37
CA THR A 267 -3.76 24.03 -3.59
C THR A 267 -4.22 22.56 -3.49
N PRO A 268 -4.97 22.15 -2.45
CA PRO A 268 -5.50 20.78 -2.34
C PRO A 268 -6.44 20.36 -3.49
N THR A 269 -7.07 21.34 -4.16
CA THR A 269 -8.00 21.17 -5.30
C THR A 269 -7.31 21.27 -6.66
N ASP A 270 -5.98 21.18 -6.68
CA ASP A 270 -5.18 21.51 -7.84
C ASP A 270 -5.07 20.33 -8.82
N THR A 271 -5.85 20.41 -9.91
CA THR A 271 -5.92 19.44 -11.01
C THR A 271 -4.90 19.72 -12.12
N ARG A 272 -3.82 20.47 -11.85
CA ARG A 272 -2.80 20.88 -12.86
C ARG A 272 -2.01 19.73 -13.51
N PHE A 273 -2.09 18.52 -12.97
CA PHE A 273 -1.82 17.34 -13.79
C PHE A 273 -3.13 17.07 -14.52
N PRO A 274 -3.25 17.43 -15.82
CA PRO A 274 -4.51 17.24 -16.52
C PRO A 274 -4.94 15.79 -16.29
N ASP A 275 -6.21 15.60 -15.99
CA ASP A 275 -6.88 14.32 -16.15
C ASP A 275 -6.52 13.83 -17.55
N VAL A 276 -5.50 12.98 -17.64
CA VAL A 276 -5.31 12.18 -18.84
C VAL A 276 -6.45 11.18 -18.71
N VAL A 277 -7.57 11.58 -19.32
CA VAL A 277 -8.93 11.02 -19.31
C VAL A 277 -9.91 11.77 -18.39
N VAL A 278 -10.74 12.60 -19.02
CA VAL A 278 -12.02 13.12 -18.50
C VAL A 278 -12.84 11.96 -17.93
N LEU A 279 -13.09 11.96 -16.63
CA LEU A 279 -14.12 11.12 -16.00
C LEU A 279 -15.47 11.84 -16.07
N PRO A 280 -16.56 11.17 -16.49
CA PRO A 280 -17.90 11.69 -16.29
C PRO A 280 -18.23 11.67 -14.79
N ASP A 281 -18.48 12.89 -14.29
CA ASP A 281 -19.21 13.27 -13.09
C ASP A 281 -18.94 12.51 -11.77
N VAL A 282 -18.06 13.09 -10.96
CA VAL A 282 -17.76 12.70 -9.58
C VAL A 282 -19.01 12.76 -8.66
N ALA A 283 -20.10 13.42 -9.09
CA ALA A 283 -21.38 13.39 -8.38
C ALA A 283 -22.07 12.01 -8.43
N ALA A 284 -21.98 11.29 -9.55
CA ALA A 284 -22.63 9.99 -9.72
C ALA A 284 -21.99 8.88 -8.84
N ALA A 285 -20.68 8.99 -8.59
CA ALA A 285 -19.96 8.07 -7.71
C ALA A 285 -20.28 8.29 -6.21
N ARG A 286 -20.78 9.47 -5.84
CA ARG A 286 -21.29 9.75 -4.48
C ARG A 286 -22.65 9.11 -4.25
N GLU A 287 -23.54 9.22 -5.22
CA GLU A 287 -24.89 8.66 -5.18
C GLU A 287 -24.87 7.12 -5.09
N GLN A 288 -24.01 6.46 -5.88
CA GLN A 288 -23.82 5.00 -5.81
C GLN A 288 -23.27 4.52 -4.45
N ARG A 289 -22.50 5.34 -3.73
CA ARG A 289 -22.00 5.02 -2.38
C ARG A 289 -23.08 5.15 -1.31
N GLU A 290 -24.00 6.10 -1.46
CA GLU A 290 -25.12 6.32 -0.54
C GLU A 290 -26.19 5.22 -0.71
N ASP A 291 -26.46 4.79 -1.94
CA ASP A 291 -27.34 3.65 -2.24
C ASP A 291 -26.78 2.33 -1.68
N TRP A 292 -25.47 2.11 -1.81
CA TRP A 292 -24.80 0.95 -1.23
C TRP A 292 -24.87 0.95 0.30
N ALA A 293 -24.59 2.09 0.95
CA ALA A 293 -24.66 2.22 2.41
C ALA A 293 -26.07 1.94 2.94
N THR A 294 -27.10 2.38 2.22
CA THR A 294 -28.51 2.17 2.57
C THR A 294 -28.92 0.70 2.43
N SER A 295 -28.46 0.01 1.37
CA SER A 295 -28.73 -1.41 1.13
C SER A 295 -28.07 -2.34 2.19
N VAL A 296 -26.85 -2.01 2.63
CA VAL A 296 -26.14 -2.75 3.69
C VAL A 296 -26.80 -2.56 5.06
N GLN A 297 -27.41 -1.39 5.31
CA GLN A 297 -28.10 -1.11 6.56
C GLN A 297 -29.47 -1.81 6.65
N ALA A 298 -30.14 -2.03 5.52
CA ALA A 298 -31.42 -2.75 5.44
C ALA A 298 -31.29 -4.27 5.62
N SER A 299 -30.12 -4.86 5.38
CA SER A 299 -29.88 -6.31 5.42
C SER A 299 -29.40 -6.83 6.79
N ARG A 300 -29.18 -5.96 7.78
CA ARG A 300 -28.81 -6.34 9.15
C ARG A 300 -30.05 -6.79 9.95
N ARG A 301 -30.31 -8.10 10.01
CA ARG A 301 -31.21 -8.66 11.03
C ARG A 301 -30.49 -8.62 12.40
N PRO A 302 -31.12 -8.08 13.47
CA PRO A 302 -30.54 -8.12 14.80
C PRO A 302 -30.52 -9.56 15.32
N VAL A 303 -29.33 -10.06 15.66
CA VAL A 303 -29.15 -11.31 16.38
C VAL A 303 -29.43 -11.02 17.86
N SER A 304 -30.56 -11.52 18.38
CA SER A 304 -30.87 -11.49 19.80
C SER A 304 -30.10 -12.60 20.53
N VAL A 305 -29.18 -12.23 21.41
CA VAL A 305 -28.52 -13.16 22.34
C VAL A 305 -29.39 -13.30 23.59
N PRO A 306 -29.84 -14.51 23.98
CA PRO A 306 -30.58 -14.70 25.22
C PRO A 306 -29.61 -14.68 26.41
N VAL A 307 -29.88 -13.77 27.36
CA VAL A 307 -29.16 -13.68 28.63
C VAL A 307 -29.86 -14.58 29.65
N GLY A 308 -29.11 -15.50 30.27
CA GLY A 308 -29.49 -16.06 31.57
C GLY A 308 -29.06 -17.50 31.82
N VAL A 309 -27.97 -17.70 32.57
CA VAL A 309 -27.89 -18.77 33.59
C VAL A 309 -27.09 -18.25 34.79
N SER A 310 -27.73 -18.27 35.95
CA SER A 310 -27.20 -17.95 37.28
C SER A 310 -26.40 -19.13 37.82
N PHE A 311 -25.21 -18.88 38.37
CA PHE A 311 -24.49 -19.86 39.20
C PHE A 311 -24.81 -19.59 40.68
N SER A 312 -25.55 -20.51 41.31
CA SER A 312 -25.54 -20.71 42.76
C SER A 312 -25.64 -22.19 43.07
N ASP A 313 -24.71 -22.64 43.92
CA ASP A 313 -24.78 -23.76 44.87
C ASP A 313 -25.11 -25.17 44.38
N ALA A 314 -24.12 -26.07 44.51
CA ALA A 314 -24.27 -27.26 45.35
C ALA A 314 -22.91 -27.94 45.63
N VAL A 315 -22.74 -28.23 46.91
CA VAL A 315 -21.88 -29.28 47.51
C VAL A 315 -22.25 -30.66 46.95
#